data_AF-H1YEX4-F1
#
_entry.id   AF-H1YEX4-F1
#
_cell.length_a   1.000
_cell.length_b   1.000
_cell.length_c   1.000
_cell.angle_alpha   90.00
_cell.angle_beta   90.00
_cell.angle_gamma   90.00
#
_symmetry.space_group_name_H-M   'P 1'
#
loop_
_entity.id
_entity.type
_entity.pdbx_description
1 polymer ?
#
loop_
_entity_poly.entity_id
_entity_poly.type
_entity_poly.pdbx_seq_one_letter_code
_entity_poly.pdbx_strand_id
1 'polypeptide(L)'
;MQDYFLFIDTETSGLPKDWSQPYSNDANWPYALQVSWIIYTRAGEEIKRNNHYIRDDDFTINPEAYNIHGISREFLNLHGEWRKDVMQLLYQDMLQYKPMVVGHYVELDYNIAGVDFYRIGMDNPMDTLPRYCTMLGSKGYGRNPRVEYLRLGQLYSALFNRTLYNQHNAIIDAEATAECFFEMMRDGVVTDASIQRQALEREKKKPYVLKNGCGIPVLFLLIITLLIAYWL
;
A
#
# COMPACT_ATOMS: atom_id res chain seq x y z
N MET A 1 -19.40 -6.65 -5.83
CA MET A 1 -18.97 -6.42 -4.44
C MET A 1 -17.88 -7.43 -4.12
N GLN A 2 -16.93 -7.05 -3.28
CA GLN A 2 -15.79 -7.88 -2.94
C GLN A 2 -16.13 -8.87 -1.81
N ASP A 3 -15.75 -10.14 -1.96
CA ASP A 3 -16.04 -11.20 -0.98
C ASP A 3 -15.06 -11.23 0.20
N TYR A 4 -13.83 -10.75 -0.04
CA TYR A 4 -12.72 -10.80 0.91
C TYR A 4 -12.03 -9.46 1.05
N PHE A 5 -11.63 -9.15 2.28
CA PHE A 5 -10.81 -7.99 2.64
C PHE A 5 -9.48 -8.48 3.18
N LEU A 6 -8.38 -7.86 2.75
CA LEU A 6 -7.05 -8.10 3.30
C LEU A 6 -6.57 -6.79 3.90
N PHE A 7 -6.45 -6.76 5.22
CA PHE A 7 -5.91 -5.62 5.96
C PHE A 7 -4.42 -5.81 6.10
N ILE A 8 -3.64 -4.88 5.55
CA ILE A 8 -2.19 -4.93 5.54
C ILE A 8 -1.63 -3.73 6.29
N ASP A 9 -0.53 -3.97 6.99
CA ASP A 9 0.31 -2.93 7.57
C ASP A 9 1.78 -3.39 7.56
N THR A 10 2.69 -2.42 7.45
CA THR A 10 4.12 -2.65 7.35
C THR A 10 4.91 -1.74 8.29
N GLU A 11 5.84 -2.32 9.04
CA GLU A 11 6.90 -1.54 9.69
C GLU A 11 8.12 -1.53 8.79
N THR A 12 8.78 -0.37 8.67
CA THR A 12 9.82 -0.14 7.68
C THR A 12 11.12 0.33 8.30
N SER A 13 12.24 0.10 7.61
CA SER A 13 13.57 0.56 8.03
C SER A 13 13.75 2.08 8.00
N GLY A 14 12.73 2.82 7.52
CA GLY A 14 12.72 4.25 7.31
C GLY A 14 11.56 4.67 6.40
N LEU A 15 11.56 5.92 5.94
CA LEU A 15 10.60 6.42 4.96
C LEU A 15 11.25 6.54 3.57
N PRO A 16 10.48 6.41 2.48
CA PRO A 16 10.99 6.70 1.14
C PRO A 16 11.42 8.16 1.04
N LYS A 17 12.55 8.40 0.36
CA LYS A 17 13.06 9.76 0.14
C LYS A 17 12.20 10.52 -0.87
N ASP A 18 11.77 9.82 -1.93
CA ASP A 18 10.94 10.33 -3.00
C ASP A 18 10.01 9.22 -3.52
N TRP A 19 8.70 9.44 -3.39
CA TRP A 19 7.65 8.49 -3.79
C TRP A 19 7.53 8.31 -5.31
N SER A 20 8.16 9.18 -6.10
CA SER A 20 8.10 9.12 -7.57
C SER A 20 9.20 8.25 -8.20
N GLN A 21 10.17 7.79 -7.41
CA GLN A 21 11.28 6.98 -7.91
C GLN A 21 10.81 5.56 -8.30
N PRO A 22 11.38 4.96 -9.35
CA PRO A 22 11.10 3.56 -9.67
C PRO A 22 11.55 2.63 -8.54
N TYR A 23 10.90 1.48 -8.38
CA TYR A 23 11.27 0.48 -7.37
C TYR A 23 12.70 -0.06 -7.53
N SER A 24 13.29 0.07 -8.72
CA SER A 24 14.71 -0.26 -8.97
C SER A 24 15.71 0.69 -8.31
N ASN A 25 15.28 1.87 -7.84
CA ASN A 25 16.14 2.80 -7.11
C ASN A 25 16.21 2.40 -5.64
N ASP A 26 17.03 1.39 -5.32
CA ASP A 26 17.12 0.83 -3.98
C ASP A 26 17.51 1.86 -2.90
N ALA A 27 18.38 2.82 -3.23
CA ALA A 27 18.81 3.87 -2.32
C ALA A 27 17.69 4.86 -1.92
N ASN A 28 16.55 4.83 -2.63
CA ASN A 28 15.37 5.64 -2.34
C ASN A 28 14.41 4.98 -1.36
N TRP A 29 14.19 3.67 -1.54
CA TRP A 29 13.10 2.94 -0.89
C TRP A 29 13.58 2.22 0.36
N PRO A 30 12.87 2.33 1.49
CA PRO A 30 13.21 1.58 2.68
C PRO A 30 12.86 0.10 2.50
N TYR A 31 13.17 -0.69 3.52
CA TYR A 31 12.94 -2.12 3.56
C TYR A 31 11.84 -2.44 4.55
N ALA A 32 10.95 -3.38 4.23
CA ALA A 32 10.01 -3.87 5.23
C ALA A 32 10.79 -4.65 6.30
N LEU A 33 10.46 -4.37 7.57
CA LEU A 33 10.98 -5.07 8.75
C LEU A 33 9.92 -6.01 9.33
N GLN A 34 8.65 -5.61 9.25
CA GLN A 34 7.50 -6.42 9.61
C GLN A 34 6.46 -6.28 8.51
N VAL A 35 5.88 -7.40 8.08
CA VAL A 35 4.76 -7.43 7.14
C VAL A 35 3.66 -8.25 7.79
N SER A 36 2.53 -7.61 8.07
CA SER A 36 1.38 -8.27 8.66
C SER A 36 0.16 -8.11 7.78
N TRP A 37 -0.63 -9.18 7.70
CA TRP A 37 -1.93 -9.09 7.06
C TRP A 37 -2.95 -10.01 7.68
N ILE A 38 -4.20 -9.58 7.62
CA ILE A 38 -5.35 -10.32 8.12
C ILE A 38 -6.42 -10.34 7.05
N ILE A 39 -6.95 -11.53 6.77
CA ILE A 39 -7.96 -11.74 5.76
C ILE A 39 -9.29 -11.97 6.46
N TYR A 40 -10.29 -11.18 6.08
CA TYR A 40 -11.65 -11.33 6.56
C TYR A 40 -12.61 -11.60 5.40
N THR A 41 -13.69 -12.31 5.71
CA THR A 41 -14.88 -12.32 4.85
C THR A 41 -15.56 -10.95 4.89
N ARG A 42 -16.44 -10.70 3.91
CA ARG A 42 -17.31 -9.53 3.93
C ARG A 42 -18.18 -9.41 5.19
N ALA A 43 -18.50 -10.53 5.84
CA ALA A 43 -19.29 -10.56 7.07
C ALA A 43 -18.47 -10.18 8.33
N GLY A 44 -17.17 -9.92 8.19
CA GLY A 44 -16.29 -9.62 9.32
C GLY A 44 -15.75 -10.85 10.04
N GLU A 45 -15.81 -12.03 9.41
CA GLU A 45 -15.22 -13.25 9.97
C GLU A 45 -13.74 -13.36 9.56
N GLU A 46 -12.84 -13.54 10.53
CA GLU A 46 -11.41 -13.75 10.27
C GLU A 46 -11.18 -15.13 9.63
N ILE A 47 -10.46 -15.15 8.51
CA ILE A 47 -10.11 -16.37 7.78
C ILE A 47 -8.68 -16.77 8.10
N LYS A 48 -7.77 -15.79 8.07
CA LYS A 48 -6.33 -16.02 8.17
C LYS A 48 -5.65 -14.78 8.72
N ARG A 49 -4.61 -15.02 9.52
CA ARG A 49 -3.74 -14.00 10.10
C ARG A 49 -2.29 -14.40 9.91
N ASN A 50 -1.48 -13.46 9.43
CA ASN A 50 -0.05 -13.64 9.25
C ASN A 50 0.69 -12.44 9.81
N ASN A 51 1.77 -12.70 10.55
CA ASN A 51 2.61 -11.69 11.18
C ASN A 51 4.06 -12.15 11.04
N HIS A 52 4.81 -11.50 10.15
CA HIS A 52 6.15 -11.91 9.80
C HIS A 52 7.13 -10.76 9.96
N TYR A 53 8.34 -11.09 10.43
CA TYR A 53 9.48 -10.17 10.49
C TYR A 53 10.49 -10.56 9.41
N ILE A 54 11.20 -9.60 8.82
CA ILE A 54 12.17 -9.84 7.74
C ILE A 54 13.59 -9.67 8.25
N ARG A 55 14.44 -10.68 8.00
CA ARG A 55 15.83 -10.72 8.51
C ARG A 55 16.93 -10.56 7.45
N ASP A 56 16.58 -10.14 6.23
CA ASP A 56 17.57 -10.00 5.17
C ASP A 56 18.70 -9.04 5.61
N ASP A 57 19.93 -9.34 5.15
CA ASP A 57 21.11 -8.60 5.59
C ASP A 57 21.43 -7.35 4.75
N ASP A 58 20.58 -7.02 3.80
CA ASP A 58 20.80 -6.00 2.76
C ASP A 58 20.43 -4.57 3.18
N PHE A 59 19.96 -4.36 4.42
CA PHE A 59 19.55 -3.03 4.88
C PHE A 59 20.08 -2.64 6.24
N THR A 60 19.98 -1.34 6.53
CA THR A 60 20.18 -0.75 7.86
C THR A 60 18.88 -0.12 8.34
N ILE A 61 18.67 -0.07 9.66
CA ILE A 61 17.48 0.49 10.28
C ILE A 61 17.78 1.93 10.69
N ASN A 62 17.00 2.88 10.19
CA ASN A 62 17.11 4.28 10.60
C ASN A 62 16.78 4.39 12.11
N PRO A 63 17.59 5.08 12.93
CA PRO A 63 17.29 5.31 14.34
C PRO A 63 15.91 5.89 14.61
N GLU A 64 15.39 6.77 13.74
CA GLU A 64 14.04 7.34 13.87
C GLU A 64 12.95 6.27 13.72
N ALA A 65 13.12 5.34 12.78
CA ALA A 65 12.19 4.21 12.61
C ALA A 65 12.26 3.28 13.83
N TYR A 66 13.47 2.93 14.28
CA TYR A 66 13.66 2.13 15.49
C TYR A 66 12.99 2.75 16.73
N ASN A 67 13.08 4.07 16.90
CA ASN A 67 12.43 4.75 18.03
C ASN A 67 10.89 4.70 17.98
N ILE A 68 10.32 4.46 16.80
CA ILE A 68 8.88 4.35 16.58
C ILE A 68 8.39 2.92 16.87
N HIS A 69 8.99 1.91 16.23
CA HIS A 69 8.49 0.52 16.26
C HIS A 69 9.30 -0.43 17.17
N GLY A 70 10.52 -0.05 17.59
CA GLY A 70 11.34 -0.84 18.52
C GLY A 70 11.96 -2.13 17.97
N ILE A 71 11.95 -2.31 16.65
CA ILE A 71 12.44 -3.53 15.98
C ILE A 71 13.93 -3.36 15.71
N SER A 72 14.77 -4.11 16.44
CA SER A 72 16.23 -4.07 16.28
C SER A 72 16.73 -5.14 15.32
N ARG A 73 17.97 -5.00 14.85
CA ARG A 73 18.63 -6.03 14.03
C ARG A 73 18.79 -7.35 14.78
N GLU A 74 19.10 -7.29 16.07
CA GLU A 74 19.19 -8.47 16.94
C GLU A 74 17.84 -9.20 17.01
N PHE A 75 16.74 -8.46 17.14
CA PHE A 75 15.40 -9.02 17.11
C PHE A 75 15.11 -9.72 15.77
N LEU A 76 15.37 -9.05 14.64
CA LEU A 76 15.15 -9.62 13.30
C LEU A 76 15.99 -10.88 13.07
N ASN A 77 17.24 -10.90 13.54
CA ASN A 77 18.10 -12.08 13.42
C ASN A 77 17.55 -13.30 14.17
N LEU A 78 16.86 -13.09 15.30
CA LEU A 78 16.29 -14.15 16.12
C LEU A 78 14.88 -14.59 15.67
N HIS A 79 14.08 -13.64 15.19
CA HIS A 79 12.64 -13.85 14.97
C HIS A 79 12.20 -13.70 13.52
N GLY A 80 13.08 -13.24 12.63
CA GLY A 80 12.74 -12.96 11.25
C GLY A 80 12.95 -14.13 10.30
N GLU A 81 12.30 -13.98 9.16
CA GLU A 81 12.24 -14.90 8.03
C GLU A 81 12.82 -14.22 6.79
N TRP A 82 13.10 -15.00 5.74
CA TRP A 82 13.59 -14.43 4.49
C TRP A 82 12.47 -13.65 3.79
N ARG A 83 12.78 -12.45 3.29
CA ARG A 83 11.82 -11.60 2.54
C ARG A 83 11.09 -12.40 1.46
N LYS A 84 11.83 -13.21 0.72
CA LYS A 84 11.29 -14.05 -0.35
C LYS A 84 10.16 -14.95 0.14
N ASP A 85 10.31 -15.61 1.27
CA ASP A 85 9.32 -16.56 1.78
C ASP A 85 8.06 -15.82 2.24
N VAL A 86 8.24 -14.72 3.00
CA VAL A 86 7.14 -13.87 3.49
C VAL A 86 6.33 -13.27 2.33
N MET A 87 7.01 -12.69 1.34
CA MET A 87 6.35 -12.06 0.20
C MET A 87 5.67 -13.09 -0.71
N GLN A 88 6.23 -14.31 -0.84
CA GLN A 88 5.55 -15.40 -1.54
C GLN A 88 4.25 -15.82 -0.85
N LEU A 89 4.21 -15.85 0.49
CA LEU A 89 2.97 -16.12 1.24
C LEU A 89 1.93 -15.03 1.00
N LEU A 90 2.33 -13.75 1.08
CA LEU A 90 1.43 -12.63 0.81
C LEU A 90 0.88 -12.69 -0.62
N TYR A 91 1.74 -12.99 -1.60
CA TYR A 91 1.35 -13.15 -3.00
C TYR A 91 0.32 -14.26 -3.21
N GLN A 92 0.56 -15.44 -2.60
CA GLN A 92 -0.34 -16.59 -2.69
C GLN A 92 -1.71 -16.26 -2.10
N ASP A 93 -1.75 -15.61 -0.94
CA ASP A 93 -3.01 -15.18 -0.32
C ASP A 93 -3.75 -14.16 -1.21
N MET A 94 -3.05 -13.19 -1.78
CA MET A 94 -3.65 -12.23 -2.71
C MET A 94 -4.22 -12.89 -3.96
N LEU A 95 -3.56 -13.90 -4.53
CA LEU A 95 -4.09 -14.64 -5.68
C LEU A 95 -5.27 -15.55 -5.32
N GLN A 96 -5.21 -16.21 -4.17
CA GLN A 96 -6.22 -17.15 -3.72
C GLN A 96 -7.54 -16.44 -3.41
N TYR A 97 -7.48 -15.38 -2.60
CA TYR A 97 -8.68 -14.68 -2.12
C TYR A 97 -9.09 -13.51 -3.02
N LYS A 98 -8.18 -13.03 -3.88
CA LYS A 98 -8.37 -11.84 -4.73
C LYS A 98 -8.97 -10.65 -3.97
N PRO A 99 -8.49 -10.31 -2.76
CA PRO A 99 -9.19 -9.42 -1.84
C PRO A 99 -9.16 -7.95 -2.29
N MET A 100 -10.00 -7.13 -1.66
CA MET A 100 -9.70 -5.69 -1.60
C MET A 100 -8.67 -5.47 -0.49
N VAL A 101 -7.56 -4.83 -0.85
CA VAL A 101 -6.49 -4.52 0.10
C VAL A 101 -6.83 -3.22 0.83
N VAL A 102 -6.79 -3.25 2.15
CA VAL A 102 -7.18 -2.14 3.02
C VAL A 102 -6.03 -1.80 3.96
N GLY A 103 -5.75 -0.51 4.13
CA GLY A 103 -4.71 -0.02 5.05
C GLY A 103 -5.03 1.38 5.57
N HIS A 104 -4.40 1.78 6.67
CA HIS A 104 -4.52 3.14 7.21
C HIS A 104 -3.33 3.99 6.75
N TYR A 105 -3.49 4.59 5.56
CA TYR A 105 -2.42 5.08 4.68
C TYR A 105 -1.81 3.98 3.78
N VAL A 106 -2.69 3.15 3.19
CA VAL A 106 -2.39 2.01 2.29
C VAL A 106 -1.41 2.29 1.14
N GLU A 107 -1.15 3.55 0.80
CA GLU A 107 -0.16 3.90 -0.23
C GLU A 107 1.26 3.61 0.23
N LEU A 108 1.55 3.73 1.53
CA LEU A 108 2.81 3.28 2.12
C LEU A 108 2.96 1.78 1.90
N ASP A 109 2.04 0.98 2.43
CA ASP A 109 2.09 -0.49 2.36
C ASP A 109 2.16 -1.00 0.93
N TYR A 110 1.37 -0.40 0.03
CA TYR A 110 1.40 -0.71 -1.40
C TYR A 110 2.79 -0.54 -2.02
N ASN A 111 3.46 0.58 -1.73
CA ASN A 111 4.78 0.83 -2.29
C ASN A 111 5.86 -0.01 -1.62
N ILE A 112 5.82 -0.16 -0.29
CA ILE A 112 6.78 -0.99 0.45
C ILE A 112 6.72 -2.45 -0.01
N ALA A 113 5.53 -3.04 -0.03
CA ALA A 113 5.34 -4.39 -0.56
C ALA A 113 5.70 -4.47 -2.05
N GLY A 114 5.39 -3.44 -2.84
CA GLY A 114 5.75 -3.36 -4.25
C GLY A 114 7.26 -3.40 -4.50
N VAL A 115 8.03 -2.68 -3.69
CA VAL A 115 9.50 -2.71 -3.73
C VAL A 115 10.01 -4.08 -3.32
N ASP A 116 9.47 -4.68 -2.25
CA ASP A 116 9.91 -6.00 -1.81
C ASP A 116 9.54 -7.11 -2.81
N PHE A 117 8.40 -7.01 -3.50
CA PHE A 117 8.07 -7.86 -4.65
C PHE A 117 9.09 -7.69 -5.79
N TYR A 118 9.43 -6.43 -6.12
CA TYR A 118 10.43 -6.14 -7.13
C TYR A 118 11.80 -6.74 -6.78
N ARG A 119 12.24 -6.60 -5.52
CA ARG A 119 13.52 -7.16 -5.01
C ARG A 119 13.61 -8.68 -5.19
N ILE A 120 12.49 -9.39 -5.09
CA ILE A 120 12.45 -10.84 -5.29
C ILE A 120 12.07 -11.28 -6.71
N GLY A 121 11.97 -10.33 -7.65
CA GLY A 121 11.68 -10.60 -9.06
C GLY A 121 10.23 -11.01 -9.32
N MET A 122 9.28 -10.49 -8.53
CA MET A 122 7.85 -10.74 -8.67
C MET A 122 7.09 -9.45 -8.98
N ASP A 123 6.01 -9.57 -9.77
CA ASP A 123 5.07 -8.47 -10.00
C ASP A 123 4.24 -8.20 -8.74
N ASN A 124 3.85 -6.94 -8.52
CA ASN A 124 3.00 -6.57 -7.39
C ASN A 124 1.53 -6.96 -7.68
N PRO A 125 0.94 -7.95 -6.98
CA PRO A 125 -0.44 -8.36 -7.21
C PRO A 125 -1.46 -7.24 -6.92
N MET A 126 -1.11 -6.27 -6.05
CA MET A 126 -1.96 -5.14 -5.71
C MET A 126 -2.23 -4.19 -6.88
N ASP A 127 -1.46 -4.28 -7.97
CA ASP A 127 -1.69 -3.48 -9.18
C ASP A 127 -3.04 -3.79 -9.84
N THR A 128 -3.55 -5.01 -9.62
CA THR A 128 -4.81 -5.48 -10.20
C THR A 128 -5.93 -5.62 -9.16
N LEU A 129 -5.62 -5.50 -7.87
CA LEU A 129 -6.59 -5.63 -6.80
C LEU A 129 -7.20 -4.28 -6.40
N PRO A 130 -8.48 -4.25 -6.02
CA PRO A 130 -9.07 -3.04 -5.45
C PRO A 130 -8.36 -2.68 -4.15
N ARG A 131 -8.26 -1.38 -3.87
CA ARG A 131 -7.62 -0.85 -2.66
C ARG A 131 -8.56 0.11 -1.93
N TYR A 132 -8.44 0.19 -0.61
CA TYR A 132 -9.14 1.19 0.18
C TYR A 132 -8.25 1.74 1.29
N CYS A 133 -8.22 3.06 1.45
CA CYS A 133 -7.49 3.73 2.50
C CYS A 133 -8.47 4.24 3.56
N THR A 134 -8.41 3.68 4.77
CA THR A 134 -9.30 4.11 5.87
C THR A 134 -9.01 5.55 6.28
N MET A 135 -7.75 5.98 6.26
CA MET A 135 -7.35 7.38 6.51
C MET A 135 -8.05 8.38 5.58
N LEU A 136 -8.18 8.04 4.29
CA LEU A 136 -8.91 8.89 3.33
C LEU A 136 -10.42 8.79 3.52
N GLY A 137 -10.92 7.58 3.81
CA GLY A 137 -12.35 7.34 4.04
C GLY A 137 -12.87 8.02 5.32
N SER A 138 -12.00 8.25 6.30
CA SER A 138 -12.36 8.74 7.61
C SER A 138 -12.32 10.26 7.77
N LYS A 139 -12.18 11.03 6.68
CA LYS A 139 -12.13 12.52 6.72
C LYS A 139 -13.29 13.14 7.52
N GLY A 140 -14.49 12.55 7.45
CA GLY A 140 -15.67 13.03 8.16
C GLY A 140 -15.62 12.89 9.69
N TYR A 141 -14.73 12.06 10.24
CA TYR A 141 -14.58 11.89 11.69
C TYR A 141 -13.72 12.98 12.35
N GLY A 142 -12.99 13.77 11.56
CA GLY A 142 -12.15 14.85 12.04
C GLY A 142 -13.00 15.98 12.66
N ARG A 143 -12.86 16.20 13.97
CA ARG A 143 -13.52 17.33 14.66
C ARG A 143 -12.72 18.64 14.58
N ASN A 144 -11.41 18.54 14.35
CA ASN A 144 -10.53 19.70 14.27
C ASN A 144 -10.35 20.11 12.81
N PRO A 145 -10.79 21.30 12.38
CA PRO A 145 -10.65 21.75 11.00
C PRO A 145 -9.20 21.93 10.54
N ARG A 146 -8.22 21.94 11.46
CA ARG A 146 -6.78 21.96 11.14
C ARG A 146 -6.18 20.59 10.85
N VAL A 147 -6.90 19.51 11.16
CA VAL A 147 -6.43 18.14 10.97
C VAL A 147 -7.24 17.51 9.84
N GLU A 148 -6.63 17.42 8.65
CA GLU A 148 -7.31 16.88 7.47
C GLU A 148 -7.46 15.34 7.53
N TYR A 149 -6.48 14.66 8.14
CA TYR A 149 -6.42 13.21 8.24
C TYR A 149 -6.13 12.79 9.68
N LEU A 150 -6.93 11.86 10.19
CA LEU A 150 -6.70 11.24 11.50
C LEU A 150 -5.62 10.17 11.36
N ARG A 151 -4.71 10.07 12.34
CA ARG A 151 -3.86 8.89 12.54
C ARG A 151 -4.71 7.70 12.96
N LEU A 152 -4.19 6.48 12.82
CA LEU A 152 -4.94 5.25 13.14
C LEU A 152 -5.48 5.27 14.57
N GLY A 153 -4.64 5.54 15.57
CA GLY A 153 -5.07 5.64 16.96
C GLY A 153 -6.10 6.75 17.22
N GLN A 154 -6.09 7.84 16.44
CA GLN A 154 -7.09 8.90 16.54
C GLN A 154 -8.43 8.49 15.93
N LEU A 155 -8.40 7.83 14.76
CA LEU A 155 -9.60 7.25 14.16
C LEU A 155 -10.23 6.21 15.09
N TYR A 156 -9.41 5.30 15.60
CA TYR A 156 -9.81 4.26 16.55
C TYR A 156 -10.46 4.86 17.79
N SER A 157 -9.85 5.90 18.37
CA SER A 157 -10.43 6.62 19.52
C SER A 157 -11.75 7.31 19.18
N ALA A 158 -11.88 7.86 17.97
CA ALA A 158 -13.09 8.53 17.52
C ALA A 158 -14.27 7.55 17.32
N LEU A 159 -13.99 6.33 16.86
CA LEU A 159 -14.99 5.30 16.61
C LEU A 159 -15.41 4.57 17.89
N PHE A 160 -14.44 4.18 18.72
CA PHE A 160 -14.68 3.26 19.83
C PHE A 160 -14.61 3.91 21.21
N ASN A 161 -14.26 5.19 21.29
CA ASN A 161 -14.06 5.92 22.55
C ASN A 161 -13.05 5.21 23.50
N ARG A 162 -12.02 4.58 22.92
CA ARG A 162 -10.92 3.88 23.62
C ARG A 162 -9.58 4.16 22.96
N THR A 163 -8.51 4.14 23.75
CA THR A 163 -7.14 4.31 23.23
C THR A 163 -6.67 3.03 22.53
N LEU A 164 -6.03 3.20 21.37
CA LEU A 164 -5.28 2.13 20.72
C LEU A 164 -3.89 2.02 21.38
N TYR A 165 -3.60 0.84 21.94
CA TYR A 165 -2.31 0.52 22.55
C TYR A 165 -1.43 -0.27 21.59
N ASN A 166 -0.11 -0.24 21.82
CA ASN A 166 0.89 -0.98 21.01
C ASN A 166 0.83 -0.64 19.51
N GLN A 167 0.58 0.64 19.19
CA GLN A 167 0.78 1.18 17.84
C GLN A 167 2.23 1.02 17.42
N HIS A 168 2.47 1.01 16.12
CA HIS A 168 3.77 0.73 15.49
C HIS A 168 4.18 -0.74 15.66
N ASN A 169 3.18 -1.60 15.56
CA ASN A 169 3.33 -3.03 15.41
C ASN A 169 2.34 -3.45 14.34
N ALA A 170 2.85 -3.89 13.20
CA ALA A 170 2.06 -4.07 11.99
C ALA A 170 0.84 -5.00 12.18
N ILE A 171 0.92 -6.03 13.05
CA ILE A 171 -0.27 -6.88 13.27
C ILE A 171 -1.36 -6.18 14.07
N ILE A 172 -0.97 -5.34 15.04
CA ILE A 172 -1.89 -4.56 15.86
C ILE A 172 -2.54 -3.47 15.01
N ASP A 173 -1.76 -2.81 14.16
CA ASP A 173 -2.24 -1.74 13.29
C ASP A 173 -3.12 -2.29 12.14
N ALA A 174 -2.81 -3.47 11.60
CA ALA A 174 -3.68 -4.17 10.64
C ALA A 174 -5.03 -4.57 11.28
N GLU A 175 -5.02 -5.08 12.51
CA GLU A 175 -6.23 -5.44 13.26
C GLU A 175 -7.07 -4.21 13.60
N ALA A 176 -6.46 -3.15 14.14
CA ALA A 176 -7.16 -1.90 14.41
C ALA A 176 -7.71 -1.25 13.14
N THR A 177 -7.01 -1.39 12.01
CA THR A 177 -7.51 -0.95 10.70
C THR A 177 -8.73 -1.76 10.28
N ALA A 178 -8.74 -3.08 10.49
CA ALA A 178 -9.89 -3.94 10.21
C ALA A 178 -11.10 -3.53 11.04
N GLU A 179 -10.94 -3.37 12.36
CA GLU A 179 -12.00 -2.91 13.25
C GLU A 179 -12.57 -1.56 12.79
N CYS A 180 -11.70 -0.57 12.53
CA CYS A 180 -12.12 0.74 12.06
C CYS A 180 -12.88 0.64 10.73
N PHE A 181 -12.41 -0.18 9.79
CA PHE A 181 -13.03 -0.34 8.49
C PHE A 181 -14.45 -0.93 8.59
N PHE A 182 -14.62 -2.00 9.38
CA PHE A 182 -15.93 -2.62 9.57
C PHE A 182 -16.91 -1.70 10.32
N GLU A 183 -16.41 -0.92 11.29
CA GLU A 183 -17.21 0.11 11.96
C GLU A 183 -17.66 1.20 10.97
N MET A 184 -16.74 1.69 10.14
CA MET A 184 -17.05 2.67 9.10
C MET A 184 -18.00 2.11 8.03
N MET A 185 -17.97 0.80 7.76
CA MET A 185 -18.99 0.14 6.92
C MET A 185 -20.36 0.16 7.59
N ARG A 186 -20.43 -0.21 8.88
CA ARG A 186 -21.67 -0.22 9.66
C ARG A 186 -22.30 1.17 9.73
N ASP A 187 -21.49 2.21 9.87
CA ASP A 187 -21.91 3.60 9.93
C ASP A 187 -22.21 4.20 8.54
N GLY A 188 -22.09 3.42 7.46
CA GLY A 188 -22.43 3.84 6.09
C GLY A 188 -21.40 4.78 5.44
N VAL A 189 -20.21 4.91 6.03
CA VAL A 189 -19.10 5.71 5.47
C VAL A 189 -18.37 4.92 4.38
N VAL A 190 -18.08 3.64 4.64
CA VAL A 190 -17.53 2.73 3.64
C VAL A 190 -18.68 2.09 2.86
N THR A 191 -18.86 2.56 1.63
CA THR A 191 -19.83 2.06 0.65
C THR A 191 -19.15 1.74 -0.67
N ASP A 192 -19.82 0.98 -1.55
CA ASP A 192 -19.35 0.74 -2.92
C ASP A 192 -19.01 2.06 -3.65
N ALA A 193 -19.84 3.09 -3.47
CA ALA A 193 -19.61 4.41 -4.05
C ALA A 193 -18.34 5.09 -3.48
N SER A 194 -18.08 4.93 -2.18
CA SER A 194 -16.85 5.46 -1.56
C SER A 194 -15.59 4.73 -2.04
N ILE A 195 -15.69 3.41 -2.25
CA ILE A 195 -14.59 2.56 -2.73
C ILE A 195 -14.25 2.95 -4.17
N GLN A 196 -15.26 3.05 -5.04
CA GLN A 196 -15.09 3.48 -6.42
C GLN A 196 -14.50 4.89 -6.54
N ARG A 197 -14.93 5.81 -5.66
CA ARG A 197 -14.37 7.17 -5.62
C ARG A 197 -12.88 7.17 -5.35
N GLN A 198 -12.42 6.44 -4.32
CA GLN A 198 -10.99 6.34 -4.04
C GLN A 198 -10.21 5.68 -5.20
N ALA A 199 -10.80 4.70 -5.88
CA ALA A 199 -10.18 4.08 -7.06
C ALA A 199 -9.94 5.10 -8.18
N LEU A 200 -10.99 5.86 -8.54
CA LEU A 200 -10.90 6.92 -9.55
C LEU A 200 -9.91 8.03 -9.16
N GLU A 201 -9.87 8.42 -7.88
CA GLU A 201 -8.92 9.42 -7.39
C GLU A 201 -7.47 8.93 -7.49
N ARG A 202 -7.20 7.65 -7.22
CA ARG A 202 -5.86 7.05 -7.42
C ARG A 202 -5.48 7.01 -8.89
N GLU A 203 -6.40 6.65 -9.78
CA GLU A 203 -6.12 6.64 -11.23
C GLU A 203 -5.75 8.03 -11.76
N LYS A 204 -6.45 9.08 -11.31
CA LYS A 204 -6.13 10.48 -11.70
C LYS A 204 -4.75 10.93 -11.23
N LYS A 205 -4.22 10.37 -10.16
CA LYS A 205 -2.90 10.69 -9.61
C LYS A 205 -1.75 9.96 -10.30
N LYS A 206 -2.02 8.90 -11.07
CA LYS A 206 -0.95 8.24 -11.85
C LYS A 206 -0.40 9.27 -12.85
N PRO A 207 0.91 9.57 -12.84
CA PRO A 207 1.49 10.44 -13.86
C PRO A 207 1.19 9.84 -15.23
N TYR A 208 0.76 10.67 -16.18
CA TYR A 208 0.48 10.22 -17.54
C TYR A 208 1.79 9.72 -18.14
N VAL A 209 1.99 8.40 -18.16
CA VAL A 209 3.07 7.78 -18.90
C VAL A 209 2.69 7.94 -20.37
N LEU A 210 3.29 8.90 -21.05
CA LEU A 210 3.31 8.93 -22.51
C LEU A 210 3.82 7.56 -22.96
N LYS A 211 2.91 6.72 -23.47
CA LYS A 211 3.31 5.54 -24.22
C LYS A 211 4.14 6.06 -25.37
N ASN A 212 5.46 5.92 -25.29
CA ASN A 212 6.35 6.01 -26.45
C ASN A 212 6.05 4.80 -27.34
N GLY A 213 4.86 4.79 -27.94
CA GLY A 213 4.49 3.95 -29.05
C GLY A 213 5.10 4.58 -30.29
N CYS A 214 6.01 3.83 -30.90
CA CYS A 214 6.58 4.06 -32.22
C CYS A 214 5.47 4.44 -33.21
N GLY A 215 5.30 5.74 -33.41
CA GLY A 215 4.48 6.33 -34.46
C GLY A 215 5.35 7.38 -35.10
N ILE A 216 6.24 6.96 -36.00
CA ILE A 216 6.82 7.88 -36.99
C ILE A 216 5.62 8.63 -37.58
N PRO A 217 5.55 9.97 -37.50
CA PRO A 217 4.42 10.68 -38.06
C PRO A 217 4.50 10.48 -39.57
N VAL A 218 3.61 9.65 -40.11
CA VAL A 218 3.40 9.49 -41.57
C VAL A 218 3.11 10.85 -42.23
N LEU A 219 2.76 11.87 -41.44
CA LEU A 219 2.68 13.27 -41.86
C LEU A 219 4.01 13.90 -42.32
N PHE A 220 5.17 13.50 -41.78
CA PHE A 220 6.46 14.09 -42.19
C PHE A 220 6.94 13.56 -43.55
N LEU A 221 6.57 12.33 -43.92
CA LEU A 221 6.91 11.76 -45.23
C LEU A 221 6.06 12.36 -46.36
N LEU A 222 4.79 12.72 -46.10
CA LEU A 222 3.92 13.38 -47.08
C LEU A 222 4.36 14.83 -47.40
N ILE A 223 4.88 15.56 -46.40
CA ILE A 223 5.35 16.95 -46.59
C ILE A 223 6.65 16.97 -47.40
N ILE A 224 7.55 16.01 -47.20
CA ILE A 224 8.81 15.94 -47.96
C ILE A 224 8.55 15.55 -49.43
N THR A 225 7.60 14.64 -49.70
CA THR A 225 7.23 14.29 -51.09
C THR A 225 6.55 15.46 -51.83
N LEU A 226 5.75 16.26 -51.14
CA LEU A 226 5.10 17.44 -51.73
C LEU A 226 6.09 18.59 -52.00
N LEU A 227 7.14 18.73 -51.17
CA LEU A 227 8.18 19.74 -51.38
C LEU A 227 9.13 19.39 -52.53
N ILE A 228 9.42 18.10 -52.75
CA ILE A 228 10.26 17.65 -53.87
C ILE A 228 9.51 17.78 -55.21
N ALA A 229 8.19 17.52 -55.23
CA ALA A 229 7.36 17.69 -56.44
C ALA A 229 7.11 19.17 -56.81
N TYR A 230 7.35 20.12 -55.89
CA TYR A 230 7.24 21.56 -56.17
C TYR A 230 8.56 22.17 -56.69
N TRP A 231 9.67 21.41 -56.67
CA TRP A 231 11.00 21.87 -57.05
C TRP A 231 11.66 21.04 -58.18
N LEU A 232 10.86 20.26 -58.91
CA LEU A 232 11.18 19.55 -60.15
C LEU A 232 10.13 19.92 -61.20
#